data_AF-A0A5K1CXX0-F1
#
_entry.id   AF-A0A5K1CXX0-F1
#
_cell.length_a   1.000
_cell.length_b   1.000
_cell.length_c   1.000
_cell.angle_alpha   90.00
_cell.angle_beta   90.00
_cell.angle_gamma   90.00
#
_symmetry.space_group_name_H-M   'P 1'
#
loop_
_entity.id
_entity.type
_entity.pdbx_description
1 polymer ?
#
loop_
_entity_poly.entity_id
_entity_poly.type
_entity_poly.pdbx_seq_one_letter_code
_entity_poly.pdbx_strand_id
1 'polypeptide(L)' 'GILGIPKIKDNYNTATWVLEVTSISVERQLNKDFAQLYKESSLYQ' A
#
# COMPACT_ATOMS: atom_id res chain seq x y z
N GLY A 1 10.07 0.27 4.14
CA GLY A 1 9.24 -0.27 3.04
C GLY A 1 8.48 -1.47 3.55
N ILE A 2 7.27 -1.69 3.08
CA ILE A 2 6.45 -2.84 3.50
C ILE A 2 6.91 -4.07 2.73
N LEU A 3 7.28 -5.14 3.44
CA LEU A 3 7.68 -6.42 2.83
C LEU A 3 6.53 -7.00 2.01
N GLY A 4 6.83 -7.42 0.78
CA GLY A 4 5.84 -7.95 -0.16
C GLY A 4 5.20 -6.91 -1.09
N ILE A 5 5.43 -5.61 -0.87
CA ILE A 5 5.00 -4.58 -1.81
C ILE A 5 6.09 -4.37 -2.87
N PRO A 6 5.78 -4.46 -4.17
CA PRO A 6 6.74 -4.13 -5.22
C PRO A 6 7.14 -2.66 -5.12
N LYS A 7 8.44 -2.37 -5.24
CA LYS A 7 8.92 -0.99 -5.29
C LYS A 7 8.35 -0.29 -6.52
N ILE A 8 8.04 0.99 -6.38
CA ILE A 8 7.70 1.82 -7.54
C ILE A 8 8.90 1.84 -8.51
N LYS A 9 8.62 1.62 -9.80
CA LYS A 9 9.64 1.67 -10.85
C LYS A 9 9.90 3.13 -11.24
N ASP A 10 11.12 3.44 -11.67
CA ASP A 10 11.45 4.76 -12.20
C ASP A 10 10.55 5.10 -13.39
N ASN A 11 10.07 6.35 -13.45
CA ASN A 11 9.09 6.85 -14.42
C ASN A 11 7.70 6.16 -14.38
N TYR A 12 7.36 5.42 -13.32
CA TYR A 12 6.02 4.85 -13.13
C TYR A 12 5.08 5.84 -12.45
N ASN A 13 3.81 5.84 -12.87
CA ASN A 13 2.79 6.70 -12.29
C ASN A 13 2.54 6.33 -10.81
N THR A 14 2.83 7.26 -9.91
CA THR A 14 2.67 7.07 -8.46
C THR A 14 1.23 6.79 -8.06
N ALA A 15 0.26 7.46 -8.69
CA ALA A 15 -1.16 7.24 -8.41
C ALA A 15 -1.61 5.83 -8.84
N THR A 16 -1.13 5.36 -10.01
CA THR A 16 -1.38 3.98 -10.46
C THR A 16 -0.76 2.96 -9.52
N TRP A 17 0.49 3.17 -9.09
CA TRP A 17 1.14 2.26 -8.15
C TRP A 17 0.38 2.17 -6.82
N VAL A 18 -0.02 3.31 -6.25
CA VAL A 18 -0.82 3.34 -5.01
C VAL A 18 -2.12 2.55 -5.20
N LEU A 19 -2.84 2.75 -6.31
CA LEU A 19 -4.07 2.04 -6.59
C LEU A 19 -3.89 0.52 -6.68
N GLU A 20 -2.80 0.06 -7.31
CA GLU A 20 -2.49 -1.36 -7.41
C GLU A 20 -2.14 -1.96 -6.04
N VAL A 21 -1.32 -1.27 -5.23
CA VAL A 21 -0.87 -1.80 -3.94
C VAL A 21 -1.93 -1.71 -2.84
N THR A 22 -2.88 -0.76 -2.92
CA THR A 22 -4.02 -0.68 -1.98
C THR A 22 -5.23 -1.46 -2.46
N SER A 23 -5.09 -2.32 -3.47
CA SER A 23 -6.15 -3.21 -3.89
C SER A 23 -6.42 -4.29 -2.83
N ILE A 24 -7.69 -4.67 -2.68
CA ILE A 24 -8.15 -5.75 -1.78
C ILE A 24 -7.38 -7.06 -2.03
N SER A 25 -6.99 -7.32 -3.28
CA SER A 25 -6.20 -8.51 -3.64
C SER A 25 -4.81 -8.49 -2.98
N VAL A 26 -4.16 -7.33 -2.97
CA VAL A 26 -2.83 -7.15 -2.36
C VAL A 26 -2.93 -7.15 -0.84
N GLU A 27 -3.96 -6.51 -0.27
CA GLU A 27 -4.26 -6.56 1.17
C GLU A 27 -4.44 -8.00 1.66
N ARG A 28 -5.20 -8.81 0.93
CA ARG A 28 -5.39 -10.23 1.25
C ARG A 28 -4.08 -11.02 1.13
N GLN A 29 -3.26 -10.76 0.12
CA GLN A 29 -1.97 -11.42 -0.04
C GLN A 29 -0.98 -11.07 1.09
N LEU A 30 -1.00 -9.83 1.56
CA LEU A 30 -0.15 -9.35 2.64
C LEU A 30 -0.74 -9.63 4.03
N ASN A 31 -1.99 -10.09 4.09
CA ASN A 31 -2.80 -10.23 5.30
C ASN A 31 -2.80 -8.94 6.13
N LYS A 32 -2.97 -7.80 5.46
CA LYS A 32 -2.92 -6.45 6.02
C LYS A 32 -4.02 -5.59 5.44
N ASP A 33 -4.64 -4.77 6.28
CA ASP A 33 -5.62 -3.76 5.88
C ASP A 33 -4.93 -2.38 5.93
N PHE A 34 -4.81 -1.71 4.77
CA PHE A 34 -4.13 -0.42 4.69
C PHE A 34 -4.92 0.70 5.37
N ALA A 35 -6.24 0.60 5.44
CA ALA A 35 -7.06 1.60 6.13
C ALA A 35 -6.84 1.54 7.64
N GLN A 36 -6.72 0.33 8.21
CA GLN A 36 -6.37 0.13 9.61
C GLN A 36 -4.93 0.58 9.88
N LEU A 37 -3.97 0.21 9.03
CA LEU A 37 -2.59 0.66 9.16
C LEU A 37 -2.47 2.19 9.11
N TYR A 38 -3.25 2.85 8.25
CA TYR A 38 -3.28 4.31 8.22
C TYR A 38 -3.81 4.86 9.55
N LYS A 39 -4.91 4.33 10.07
CA LYS A 39 -5.50 4.72 11.36
C LYS A 39 -4.56 4.51 12.57
N GLU A 40 -3.73 3.48 12.53
CA GLU A 40 -2.75 3.18 13.58
C GLU A 40 -1.44 3.97 13.40
N SER A 41 -1.24 4.59 12.23
CA SER A 41 -0.04 5.37 11.96
C SER A 41 -0.10 6.75 12.60
N SER A 42 1.07 7.33 12.90
CA SER A 42 1.19 8.70 13.40
C SER A 42 0.71 9.78 12.41
N LEU A 43 0.32 9.39 11.19
CA LEU A 43 -0.26 10.30 10.18
C LEU A 43 -1.78 10.48 10.36
N TYR A 44 -2.43 9.59 11.12
CA TYR A 44 -3.83 9.72 11.47
C TYR A 44 -3.96 10.55 12.76
N GLN A 45 -4.17 11.86 12.59
CA GLN A 45 -4.53 12.83 13.63
C GLN A 45 -5.70 13.69 13.18
#